data_AF-A0A524F956-F1
#
_entry.id   AF-A0A524F956-F1
#
_cell.length_a   1.000
_cell.length_b   1.000
_cell.length_c   1.000
_cell.angle_alpha   90.00
_cell.angle_beta   90.00
_cell.angle_gamma   90.00
#
_symmetry.space_group_name_H-M   'P 1'
#
loop_
_entity.id
_entity.type
_entity.pdbx_description
1 polymer ?
#
loop_
_entity_poly.entity_id
_entity_poly.type
_entity_poly.pdbx_seq_one_letter_code
_entity_poly.pdbx_strand_id
1 'polypeptide(L)'
;MGIKAKKSAILRFTGSILILIGLMISLIFRILFLDNTIGSIIWILLNLPWIMVSFLLKLSIDFVSNNSKKILLFLIIYSSLILLVLIMWNVLIAATVVFNFILSLLSLTSWYFCLSLYKKRKIVFLLSGIFYVSGSIFLNLKNDFLGTILSICIVGLGIVLILIIEFNLRKKGYMNYI
;
A
#
# COMPACT_ATOMS: atom_id res chain seq x y z
N MET A 1 1.68 28.93 8.81
CA MET A 1 1.67 28.45 7.39
C MET A 1 0.75 29.34 6.58
N GLY A 2 1.24 29.93 5.48
CA GLY A 2 0.41 30.75 4.60
C GLY A 2 -0.73 29.94 3.95
N ILE A 3 -1.84 30.61 3.63
CA ILE A 3 -3.06 30.01 3.04
C ILE A 3 -2.74 29.14 1.81
N LYS A 4 -1.75 29.53 1.00
CA LYS A 4 -1.28 28.77 -0.18
C LYS A 4 -0.64 27.43 0.19
N ALA A 5 0.13 27.37 1.28
CA ALA A 5 0.75 26.13 1.77
C ALA A 5 -0.30 25.15 2.34
N LYS A 6 -1.38 25.69 2.95
CA LYS A 6 -2.51 24.89 3.45
C LYS A 6 -3.25 24.18 2.31
N LYS A 7 -3.53 24.87 1.21
CA LYS A 7 -4.17 24.27 0.01
C LYS A 7 -3.34 23.14 -0.59
N SER A 8 -2.03 23.34 -0.74
CA SER A 8 -1.14 22.29 -1.26
C SER A 8 -1.01 21.10 -0.29
N ALA A 9 -1.05 21.32 1.02
CA ALA A 9 -1.04 20.23 1.99
C ALA A 9 -2.32 19.37 1.89
N ILE A 10 -3.49 20.00 1.72
CA ILE A 10 -4.76 19.31 1.50
C ILE A 10 -4.69 18.45 0.23
N LEU A 11 -4.14 18.99 -0.87
CA LEU A 11 -4.00 18.22 -2.10
C LEU A 11 -3.01 17.05 -1.96
N ARG A 12 -1.94 17.17 -1.15
CA ARG A 12 -1.09 16.00 -0.84
C ARG A 12 -1.86 14.93 -0.07
N PHE A 13 -2.74 15.36 0.83
CA PHE A 13 -3.59 14.45 1.59
C PHE A 13 -4.63 13.75 0.69
N THR A 14 -5.25 14.44 -0.26
CA THR A 14 -6.16 13.81 -1.23
C THR A 14 -5.44 12.76 -2.07
N GLY A 15 -4.20 13.01 -2.51
CA GLY A 15 -3.37 12.01 -3.18
C GLY A 15 -3.10 10.77 -2.31
N SER A 16 -2.89 10.96 -0.99
CA SER A 16 -2.77 9.83 -0.06
C SER A 16 -4.04 9.02 0.11
N ILE A 17 -5.21 9.68 0.09
CA ILE A 17 -6.51 9.02 0.15
C ILE A 17 -6.74 8.23 -1.13
N LEU A 18 -6.39 8.76 -2.31
CA LEU A 18 -6.50 8.04 -3.57
C LEU A 18 -5.71 6.73 -3.55
N ILE A 19 -4.46 6.75 -3.05
CA ILE A 19 -3.67 5.51 -2.91
C ILE A 19 -4.39 4.50 -2.00
N LEU A 20 -4.98 4.95 -0.90
CA LEU A 20 -5.75 4.08 0.00
C LEU A 20 -6.97 3.48 -0.71
N ILE A 21 -7.74 4.30 -1.42
CA ILE A 21 -8.95 3.86 -2.14
C ILE A 21 -8.56 2.82 -3.19
N GLY A 22 -7.51 3.07 -3.96
CA GLY A 22 -7.01 2.12 -4.96
C GLY A 22 -6.57 0.80 -4.33
N LEU A 23 -5.94 0.84 -3.16
CA LEU A 23 -5.64 -0.34 -2.37
C LEU A 23 -6.92 -1.08 -1.98
N MET A 24 -7.90 -0.42 -1.38
CA MET A 24 -9.16 -1.06 -0.96
C MET A 24 -9.93 -1.68 -2.14
N ILE A 25 -9.97 -1.00 -3.28
CA ILE A 25 -10.55 -1.54 -4.52
C ILE A 25 -9.81 -2.80 -4.93
N SER A 26 -8.47 -2.78 -4.96
CA SER A 26 -7.69 -3.98 -5.28
C SER A 26 -8.00 -5.14 -4.33
N LEU A 27 -8.28 -4.83 -3.06
CA LEU A 27 -8.60 -5.87 -2.09
C LEU A 27 -9.98 -6.49 -2.33
N ILE A 28 -10.99 -5.65 -2.53
CA ILE A 28 -12.38 -6.08 -2.75
C ILE A 28 -12.48 -6.93 -4.02
N PHE A 29 -11.91 -6.46 -5.12
CA PHE A 29 -11.95 -7.18 -6.39
C PHE A 29 -11.24 -8.54 -6.27
N ARG A 30 -10.07 -8.60 -5.60
CA ARG A 30 -9.39 -9.87 -5.36
C ARG A 30 -10.23 -10.86 -4.56
N ILE A 31 -11.02 -10.42 -3.58
CA ILE A 31 -11.92 -11.31 -2.84
C ILE A 31 -13.01 -11.87 -3.76
N LEU A 32 -13.57 -11.04 -4.64
CA LEU A 32 -14.66 -11.42 -5.54
C LEU A 32 -14.23 -12.35 -6.67
N PHE A 33 -13.00 -12.19 -7.17
CA PHE A 33 -12.47 -12.92 -8.33
C PHE A 33 -11.46 -14.02 -7.96
N LEU A 34 -11.25 -14.32 -6.68
CA LEU A 34 -10.51 -15.51 -6.24
C LEU A 34 -11.45 -16.73 -6.32
N ASP A 35 -11.23 -17.59 -7.32
CA ASP A 35 -12.04 -18.80 -7.56
C ASP A 35 -12.07 -19.79 -6.38
N ASN A 36 -11.13 -19.66 -5.43
CA ASN A 36 -11.06 -20.52 -4.24
C ASN A 36 -11.43 -19.75 -2.96
N THR A 37 -12.52 -20.17 -2.32
CA THR A 37 -13.03 -19.62 -1.05
C THR A 37 -12.02 -19.70 0.09
N ILE A 38 -11.24 -20.78 0.18
CA ILE A 38 -10.21 -20.91 1.22
C ILE A 38 -9.04 -19.95 0.93
N GLY A 39 -8.69 -19.80 -0.36
CA GLY A 39 -7.69 -18.84 -0.81
C GLY A 39 -8.06 -17.39 -0.47
N SER A 40 -9.34 -17.02 -0.65
CA SER A 40 -9.82 -15.67 -0.31
C SER A 40 -9.84 -15.43 1.21
N ILE A 41 -10.26 -16.42 2.02
CA ILE A 41 -10.20 -16.33 3.49
C ILE A 41 -8.74 -16.13 3.96
N ILE A 42 -7.81 -16.96 3.48
CA ILE A 42 -6.39 -16.85 3.87
C ILE A 42 -5.82 -15.49 3.45
N TRP A 43 -6.19 -15.02 2.26
CA TRP A 43 -5.75 -13.73 1.76
C TRP A 43 -6.29 -12.56 2.60
N ILE A 44 -7.53 -12.62 3.10
CA ILE A 44 -8.07 -11.62 4.05
C ILE A 44 -7.30 -11.67 5.38
N LEU A 45 -7.10 -12.87 5.93
CA LEU A 45 -6.37 -13.07 7.20
C LEU A 45 -4.95 -12.51 7.14
N LEU A 46 -4.28 -12.62 5.98
CA LEU A 46 -2.97 -12.02 5.78
C LEU A 46 -3.04 -10.49 5.70
N ASN A 47 -3.97 -9.91 4.94
CA ASN A 47 -3.95 -8.47 4.67
C ASN A 47 -4.49 -7.61 5.82
N LEU A 48 -5.55 -8.06 6.48
CA LEU A 48 -6.29 -7.26 7.45
C LEU A 48 -5.41 -6.80 8.64
N PRO A 49 -4.59 -7.66 9.27
CA PRO A 49 -3.69 -7.24 10.35
C PRO A 49 -2.67 -6.20 9.91
N TRP A 50 -2.12 -6.35 8.69
CA TRP A 50 -1.16 -5.38 8.15
C TRP A 50 -1.79 -4.03 7.87
N ILE A 51 -3.00 -4.01 7.32
CA ILE A 51 -3.78 -2.78 7.10
C ILE A 51 -4.04 -2.10 8.45
N MET A 52 -4.57 -2.82 9.44
CA MET A 52 -4.85 -2.27 10.77
C MET A 52 -3.59 -1.65 11.40
N VAL A 53 -2.48 -2.39 11.45
CA VAL A 53 -1.23 -1.89 12.03
C VAL A 53 -0.70 -0.68 11.25
N SER A 54 -0.80 -0.67 9.92
CA SER A 54 -0.38 0.48 9.12
C SER A 54 -1.18 1.76 9.43
N PHE A 55 -2.49 1.64 9.67
CA PHE A 55 -3.34 2.74 10.10
C PHE A 55 -2.95 3.23 11.49
N LEU A 56 -2.81 2.32 12.46
CA LEU A 56 -2.44 2.66 13.83
C LEU A 56 -1.07 3.34 13.90
N LEU A 57 -0.10 2.87 13.10
CA LEU A 57 1.22 3.48 12.98
C LEU A 57 1.17 4.86 12.31
N LYS A 58 0.30 5.06 11.30
CA LYS A 58 0.17 6.35 10.61
C LYS A 58 -0.55 7.39 11.47
N LEU A 59 -1.46 6.95 12.35
CA LEU A 59 -2.12 7.78 13.37
C LEU A 59 -1.27 7.98 14.63
N SER A 60 -0.05 7.41 14.67
CA SER A 60 0.90 7.55 15.79
C SER A 60 0.31 7.24 17.17
N ILE A 61 -0.54 6.21 17.28
CA ILE A 61 -1.12 5.82 18.56
C ILE A 61 -0.01 5.32 19.50
N ASP A 62 0.08 5.91 20.70
CA ASP A 62 1.23 5.78 21.62
C ASP A 62 1.66 4.34 21.91
N PHE A 63 0.70 3.44 22.14
CA PHE A 63 1.01 2.03 22.39
C PHE A 63 1.69 1.35 21.19
N VAL A 64 1.21 1.64 19.99
CA VAL A 64 1.67 1.02 18.74
C VAL A 64 2.97 1.65 18.26
N SER A 65 3.13 2.97 18.41
CA SER A 65 4.35 3.67 18.03
C SER A 65 5.54 3.22 18.89
N ASN A 66 5.35 3.12 20.21
CA ASN A 66 6.38 2.69 21.16
C ASN A 66 6.80 1.22 20.97
N ASN A 67 5.87 0.36 20.58
CA ASN A 67 6.13 -1.08 20.37
C ASN A 67 6.25 -1.48 18.89
N SER A 68 6.38 -0.52 17.97
CA SER A 68 6.31 -0.71 16.53
C SER A 68 7.19 -1.85 16.01
N LYS A 69 8.44 -1.96 16.48
CA LYS A 69 9.38 -3.03 16.09
C LYS A 69 8.87 -4.41 16.48
N LYS A 70 8.35 -4.57 17.71
CA LYS A 70 7.83 -5.85 18.21
C LYS A 70 6.58 -6.26 17.44
N ILE A 71 5.68 -5.31 17.18
CA ILE A 71 4.43 -5.55 16.44
C ILE A 71 4.73 -5.95 14.99
N LEU A 72 5.67 -5.27 14.32
CA LEU A 72 6.09 -5.64 12.96
C LEU A 72 6.74 -7.02 12.93
N LEU A 73 7.59 -7.36 13.90
CA LEU A 73 8.20 -8.69 13.99
C LEU A 73 7.15 -9.78 14.21
N PHE A 74 6.16 -9.52 15.07
CA PHE A 74 5.03 -10.43 15.27
C PHE A 74 4.24 -10.64 13.97
N LEU A 75 3.94 -9.57 13.23
CA LEU A 75 3.24 -9.66 11.94
C LEU A 75 4.03 -10.45 10.89
N ILE A 76 5.36 -10.31 10.86
CA ILE A 76 6.22 -11.09 9.98
C ILE A 76 6.15 -12.58 10.33
N ILE A 77 6.29 -12.92 11.62
CA ILE A 77 6.17 -14.32 12.08
C ILE A 77 4.78 -14.88 11.74
N TYR A 78 3.72 -14.14 12.08
CA TYR A 78 2.33 -14.50 11.80
C TYR A 78 2.09 -14.79 10.30
N SER A 79 2.49 -13.86 9.43
CA SER A 79 2.31 -14.02 7.98
C SER A 79 3.16 -15.16 7.43
N SER A 80 4.39 -15.35 7.92
CA SER A 80 5.25 -16.46 7.50
C SER A 80 4.67 -17.84 7.82
N LEU A 81 4.07 -18.00 9.02
CA LEU A 81 3.45 -19.27 9.42
C LEU A 81 2.24 -19.61 8.55
N ILE A 82 1.37 -18.62 8.30
CA ILE A 82 0.20 -18.82 7.43
C ILE A 82 0.61 -19.19 6.01
N LEU A 83 1.63 -18.51 5.48
CA LEU A 83 2.13 -18.80 4.14
C LEU A 83 2.77 -20.19 4.06
N LEU A 84 3.46 -20.65 5.10
CA LEU A 84 4.03 -21.99 5.16
C LEU A 84 2.93 -23.06 5.10
N VAL A 85 1.85 -22.89 5.89
CA VAL A 85 0.69 -23.78 5.85
C VAL A 85 0.04 -23.79 4.46
N LEU A 86 -0.10 -22.62 3.83
CA LEU A 86 -0.68 -22.49 2.50
C LEU A 86 0.16 -23.22 1.43
N ILE A 87 1.50 -23.11 1.50
CA ILE A 87 2.42 -23.80 0.58
C ILE A 87 2.29 -25.33 0.72
N MET A 88 2.20 -25.84 1.95
CA MET A 88 2.03 -27.28 2.19
C MET A 88 0.68 -27.79 1.66
N TRP A 89 -0.34 -26.94 1.64
CA TRP A 89 -1.67 -27.32 1.17
C TRP A 89 -1.79 -27.30 -0.36
N ASN A 90 -1.42 -26.20 -1.01
CA ASN A 90 -1.46 -26.09 -2.47
C ASN A 90 -0.49 -25.03 -3.00
N VAL A 91 0.59 -25.48 -3.65
CA VAL A 91 1.69 -24.62 -4.13
C VAL A 91 1.22 -23.58 -5.17
N LEU A 92 0.29 -23.94 -6.07
CA LEU A 92 -0.17 -23.02 -7.12
C LEU A 92 -0.99 -21.88 -6.55
N ILE A 93 -1.90 -22.18 -5.62
CA ILE A 93 -2.69 -21.17 -4.90
C ILE A 93 -1.78 -20.37 -3.97
N ALA A 94 -0.81 -21.02 -3.33
CA ALA A 94 0.14 -20.33 -2.49
C ALA A 94 0.94 -19.27 -3.25
N ALA A 95 1.42 -19.60 -4.44
CA ALA A 95 2.16 -18.66 -5.27
C ALA A 95 1.31 -17.40 -5.58
N THR A 96 0.06 -17.57 -6.03
CA THR A 96 -0.80 -16.44 -6.38
C THR A 96 -1.12 -15.57 -5.16
N VAL A 97 -1.45 -16.18 -4.01
CA VAL A 97 -1.73 -15.46 -2.76
C VAL A 97 -0.49 -14.72 -2.24
N VAL A 98 0.70 -15.34 -2.25
CA VAL A 98 1.97 -14.72 -1.82
C VAL A 98 2.28 -13.50 -2.68
N PHE A 99 2.22 -13.64 -4.01
CA PHE A 99 2.49 -12.52 -4.91
C PHE A 99 1.49 -11.37 -4.71
N ASN A 100 0.22 -11.69 -4.56
CA ASN A 100 -0.82 -10.68 -4.32
C ASN A 100 -0.66 -9.99 -2.96
N PHE A 101 -0.21 -10.72 -1.95
CA PHE A 101 0.12 -10.19 -0.63
C PHE A 101 1.38 -9.29 -0.67
N ILE A 102 2.39 -9.64 -1.45
CA ILE A 102 3.56 -8.75 -1.63
C ILE A 102 3.13 -7.44 -2.31
N LEU A 103 2.26 -7.51 -3.33
CA LEU A 103 1.74 -6.31 -3.99
C LEU A 103 0.94 -5.42 -3.03
N SER A 104 0.10 -5.98 -2.17
CA SER A 104 -0.63 -5.19 -1.18
C SER A 104 0.29 -4.58 -0.12
N LEU A 105 1.35 -5.27 0.29
CA LEU A 105 2.39 -4.68 1.16
C LEU A 105 3.12 -3.52 0.48
N LEU A 106 3.42 -3.62 -0.82
CA LEU A 106 4.03 -2.53 -1.58
C LEU A 106 3.09 -1.31 -1.67
N SER A 107 1.80 -1.50 -1.93
CA SER A 107 0.86 -0.38 -1.92
C SER A 107 0.67 0.22 -0.53
N LEU A 108 0.63 -0.61 0.54
CA LEU A 108 0.59 -0.14 1.94
C LEU A 108 1.83 0.69 2.30
N THR A 109 3.02 0.23 1.95
CA THR A 109 4.27 0.97 2.23
C THR A 109 4.31 2.29 1.46
N SER A 110 3.84 2.30 0.20
CA SER A 110 3.70 3.54 -0.57
C SER A 110 2.73 4.49 0.12
N TRP A 111 1.56 4.02 0.55
CA TRP A 111 0.58 4.82 1.27
C TRP A 111 1.11 5.35 2.61
N TYR A 112 1.88 4.56 3.35
CA TYR A 112 2.44 4.97 4.62
C TYR A 112 3.45 6.12 4.47
N PHE A 113 4.35 6.04 3.49
CA PHE A 113 5.41 7.04 3.29
C PHE A 113 5.04 8.21 2.37
N CYS A 114 3.84 8.21 1.79
CA CYS A 114 3.46 9.18 0.76
C CYS A 114 3.59 10.66 1.19
N LEU A 115 3.32 10.97 2.47
CA LEU A 115 3.39 12.33 3.04
C LEU A 115 4.74 12.67 3.68
N SER A 116 5.68 11.73 3.74
CA SER A 116 6.95 11.93 4.44
C SER A 116 7.79 13.05 3.82
N LEU A 117 8.43 13.84 4.68
CA LEU A 117 9.38 14.90 4.29
C LEU A 117 10.83 14.40 4.21
N TYR A 118 11.09 13.16 4.64
CA TYR A 118 12.44 12.61 4.67
C TYR A 118 12.83 12.05 3.31
N LYS A 119 13.99 12.45 2.77
CA LYS A 119 14.45 12.04 1.44
C LYS A 119 14.49 10.51 1.27
N LYS A 120 15.02 9.79 2.26
CA LYS A 120 15.09 8.32 2.26
C LYS A 120 13.71 7.67 2.19
N ARG A 121 12.75 8.14 2.99
CA ARG A 121 11.37 7.62 3.01
C ARG A 121 10.64 7.92 1.70
N LYS A 122 10.95 9.03 1.04
CA LYS A 122 10.38 9.37 -0.26
C LYS A 122 10.84 8.45 -1.38
N ILE A 123 12.11 8.03 -1.35
CA ILE A 123 12.62 7.02 -2.30
C ILE A 123 11.88 5.70 -2.10
N VAL A 124 11.67 5.28 -0.85
CA VAL A 124 10.88 4.07 -0.53
C VAL A 124 9.44 4.20 -1.07
N PHE A 125 8.79 5.35 -0.90
CA PHE A 125 7.46 5.62 -1.47
C PHE A 125 7.42 5.44 -3.00
N LEU A 126 8.39 6.02 -3.71
CA LEU A 126 8.44 5.95 -5.17
C LEU A 126 8.70 4.53 -5.67
N LEU A 127 9.70 3.85 -5.10
CA LEU A 127 10.05 2.49 -5.48
C LEU A 127 8.89 1.53 -5.21
N SER A 128 8.29 1.59 -4.01
CA SER A 128 7.14 0.75 -3.67
C SER A 128 5.94 0.99 -4.59
N GLY A 129 5.65 2.25 -4.93
CA GLY A 129 4.60 2.59 -5.88
C GLY A 129 4.87 2.06 -7.30
N ILE A 130 6.10 2.21 -7.80
CA ILE A 130 6.49 1.71 -9.13
C ILE A 130 6.40 0.19 -9.19
N PHE A 131 6.96 -0.51 -8.20
CA PHE A 131 6.90 -1.97 -8.14
C PHE A 131 5.47 -2.50 -8.00
N TYR A 132 4.61 -1.79 -7.27
CA TYR A 132 3.19 -2.12 -7.22
C TYR A 132 2.54 -2.01 -8.60
N VAL A 133 2.74 -0.88 -9.31
CA VAL A 133 2.16 -0.67 -10.64
C VAL A 133 2.69 -1.70 -11.65
N SER A 134 4.01 -1.90 -11.72
CA SER A 134 4.59 -2.86 -12.66
C SER A 134 4.18 -4.30 -12.35
N GLY A 135 4.19 -4.68 -11.07
CA GLY A 135 3.85 -6.04 -10.66
C GLY A 135 2.35 -6.36 -10.81
N SER A 136 1.47 -5.37 -10.58
CA SER A 136 0.04 -5.52 -10.80
C SER A 136 -0.33 -5.64 -12.29
N ILE A 137 0.38 -4.93 -13.18
CA ILE A 137 0.25 -5.11 -14.64
C ILE A 137 0.68 -6.53 -15.04
N PHE A 138 1.83 -7.00 -14.55
CA PHE A 138 2.36 -8.32 -14.92
C PHE A 138 1.45 -9.49 -14.51
N LEU A 139 0.91 -9.45 -13.29
CA LEU A 139 0.15 -10.57 -12.73
C LEU A 139 -1.32 -10.59 -13.11
N ASN A 140 -1.96 -9.43 -13.15
CA ASN A 140 -3.42 -9.41 -13.08
C ASN A 140 -4.14 -9.15 -14.41
N LEU A 141 -3.42 -8.91 -15.50
CA LEU A 141 -4.03 -8.81 -16.83
C LEU A 141 -4.74 -10.12 -17.26
N LYS A 142 -4.39 -11.26 -16.66
CA LYS A 142 -4.96 -12.57 -17.02
C LYS A 142 -6.25 -12.94 -16.27
N ASN A 143 -6.43 -12.52 -15.02
CA ASN A 143 -7.49 -13.05 -14.16
C ASN A 143 -8.56 -12.02 -13.77
N ASP A 144 -8.21 -10.72 -13.67
CA ASP A 144 -9.15 -9.70 -13.17
C ASP A 144 -8.84 -8.32 -13.76
N PHE A 145 -9.04 -8.20 -15.07
CA PHE A 145 -8.63 -7.05 -15.88
C PHE A 145 -9.23 -5.73 -15.37
N LEU A 146 -10.51 -5.73 -15.02
CA LEU A 146 -11.24 -4.50 -14.71
C LEU A 146 -10.89 -3.95 -13.32
N GLY A 147 -10.89 -4.80 -12.29
CA GLY A 147 -10.54 -4.41 -10.93
C GLY A 147 -9.09 -3.91 -10.84
N THR A 148 -8.19 -4.55 -11.59
CA THR A 148 -6.77 -4.25 -11.51
C THR A 148 -6.41 -2.97 -12.23
N ILE A 149 -6.95 -2.73 -13.43
CA ILE A 149 -6.78 -1.45 -14.14
C ILE A 149 -7.34 -0.30 -13.30
N LEU A 150 -8.53 -0.44 -12.72
CA LEU A 150 -9.09 0.59 -11.85
C LEU A 150 -8.17 0.91 -10.68
N SER A 151 -7.69 -0.13 -9.98
CA SER A 151 -6.78 0.06 -8.85
C SER A 151 -5.46 0.73 -9.25
N ILE A 152 -4.88 0.33 -10.38
CA ILE A 152 -3.63 0.89 -10.91
C ILE A 152 -3.82 2.35 -11.29
N CYS A 153 -4.90 2.67 -12.00
CA CYS A 153 -5.22 4.04 -12.39
C CYS A 153 -5.38 4.94 -11.17
N ILE A 154 -6.14 4.50 -10.16
CA ILE A 154 -6.39 5.29 -8.94
C ILE A 154 -5.10 5.49 -8.14
N VAL A 155 -4.31 4.43 -7.92
CA VAL A 155 -3.02 4.53 -7.21
C VAL A 155 -2.04 5.41 -7.98
N GLY A 156 -1.94 5.22 -9.30
CA GLY A 156 -1.08 6.00 -10.19
C GLY A 156 -1.41 7.48 -10.17
N LEU A 157 -2.70 7.83 -10.28
CA LEU A 157 -3.17 9.21 -10.14
C LEU A 157 -2.82 9.80 -8.77
N GLY A 158 -2.99 9.03 -7.70
CA GLY A 158 -2.59 9.44 -6.35
C GLY A 158 -1.10 9.77 -6.25
N ILE A 159 -0.24 8.91 -6.79
CA ILE A 159 1.22 9.10 -6.80
C ILE A 159 1.59 10.34 -7.62
N VAL A 160 1.10 10.46 -8.85
CA VAL A 160 1.38 11.60 -9.74
C VAL A 160 0.94 12.91 -9.10
N LEU A 161 -0.26 12.94 -8.51
CA LEU A 161 -0.79 14.12 -7.84
C LEU A 161 0.12 14.56 -6.69
N ILE A 162 0.59 13.63 -5.85
CA ILE A 162 1.55 13.94 -4.78
C ILE A 162 2.86 14.51 -5.36
N LEU A 163 3.40 13.94 -6.42
CA LEU A 163 4.65 14.39 -7.03
C LEU A 163 4.55 15.79 -7.63
N ILE A 164 3.46 16.08 -8.35
CA ILE A 164 3.21 17.41 -8.93
C ILE A 164 3.15 18.47 -7.83
N ILE A 165 2.45 18.18 -6.73
CA ILE A 165 2.32 19.14 -5.64
C ILE A 165 3.64 19.32 -4.90
N GLU A 166 4.40 18.25 -4.68
CA GLU A 166 5.71 18.36 -4.06
C GLU A 166 6.68 19.15 -4.93
N PHE A 167 6.70 18.93 -6.24
CA PHE A 167 7.48 19.74 -7.17
C PHE A 167 7.10 21.23 -7.06
N ASN A 168 5.81 21.53 -7.06
CA ASN A 168 5.31 22.90 -6.90
C ASN A 168 5.67 23.52 -5.54
N LEU A 169 5.67 22.75 -4.46
CA LEU A 169 6.04 23.22 -3.13
C LEU A 169 7.54 23.48 -3.01
N ARG A 170 8.38 22.61 -3.59
CA ARG A 170 9.82 22.80 -3.64
C ARG A 170 10.21 24.01 -4.49
N LYS A 171 9.61 24.16 -5.68
CA LYS A 171 9.85 25.31 -6.57
C LYS A 171 9.53 26.65 -5.88
N LYS A 172 8.54 26.67 -4.99
CA LYS A 172 8.13 27.86 -4.22
C LYS A 172 8.88 28.02 -2.89
N GLY A 173 9.83 27.14 -2.57
CA GLY A 173 10.60 27.17 -1.32
C GLY A 173 9.80 26.83 -0.05
N TYR A 174 8.58 26.31 -0.18
CA TYR A 174 7.72 25.98 0.97
C TYR A 174 8.00 24.59 1.56
N MET A 175 8.81 23.78 0.89
CA MET A 175 9.17 22.45 1.33
C MET A 175 10.60 22.16 0.92
N ASN A 176 11.45 21.88 1.91
CA ASN A 176 12.76 21.27 1.70
C ASN A 176 12.74 19.88 2.31
N TYR A 177 13.37 18.92 1.64
CA TYR A 177 13.58 17.63 2.26
C TYR A 177 14.65 17.74 3.34
N ILE A 178 14.37 17.06 4.45
CA ILE A 178 15.28 16.82 5.56
C ILE A 178 15.91 15.44 5.36
#